data_AF-A8XIA9-F1
#
_entry.id   AF-A8XIA9-F1
#
_cell.length_a   1.000
_cell.length_b   1.000
_cell.length_c   1.000
_cell.angle_alpha   90.00
_cell.angle_beta   90.00
_cell.angle_gamma   90.00
#
_symmetry.space_group_name_H-M   'P 1'
#
loop_
_entity.id
_entity.type
_entity.pdbx_description
1 polymer ?
#
loop_
_entity_poly.entity_id
_entity_poly.type
_entity_poly.pdbx_seq_one_letter_code
_entity_poly.pdbx_strand_id
1 'polypeptide(L)'
;MKFQSIFILLIQINFSCGDFIKSGKLTDNENEYRLKTCGMEGLPIPSSEPTLTNTSDTWMWYSESKSSNRYSGATLISSRHFLTISNNILKDKMVWIHNGSNFTPKCLGNNLNQEVPQDVVNTLNLISFDCPPSENSNCKNRTAKPVKAYLLNICDPYVKKWFHIIHSPMIVEVKEVYAKSTPCLDGSISSFGDIYSYRFWSNKGFIGMSVKVNKTHRNSLVVTEFTNNWTDRGGPLISVKNGKWSVIGYDATGATLKKGTFLKWFYRVQRLKNGICEVSGVCDRMMTSAPTTTTSTTELTTTVTSSGSSENLKTTTLPTNLEPEYDYDEYEDYPTNSEYLELDYKFLMDTVAGSSFRNIKIFVFLILFFVI
;
A
#
# COMPACT_ATOMS: atom_id res chain seq x y z
N MET A 1 26.63 -56.70 4.77
CA MET A 1 25.46 -55.92 4.28
C MET A 1 25.23 -54.73 5.21
N LYS A 2 25.71 -53.51 4.91
CA LYS A 2 25.52 -52.31 5.78
C LYS A 2 25.50 -50.93 5.05
N PHE A 3 25.12 -50.86 3.77
CA PHE A 3 25.19 -49.59 3.00
C PHE A 3 23.85 -48.97 2.56
N GLN A 4 22.73 -49.72 2.50
CA GLN A 4 21.44 -49.16 2.06
C GLN A 4 20.78 -48.22 3.09
N SER A 5 21.06 -48.40 4.39
CA SER A 5 20.40 -47.64 5.46
C SER A 5 20.77 -46.14 5.49
N ILE A 6 21.99 -45.79 5.06
CA ILE A 6 22.48 -44.40 5.05
C ILE A 6 21.80 -43.57 3.95
N PHE A 7 21.58 -44.15 2.76
CA PHE A 7 20.85 -43.45 1.68
C PHE A 7 19.39 -43.19 2.06
N ILE A 8 18.72 -44.13 2.73
CA ILE A 8 17.35 -43.94 3.21
C ILE A 8 17.31 -42.79 4.24
N LEU A 9 18.27 -42.73 5.18
CA LEU A 9 18.35 -41.62 6.14
C LEU A 9 18.59 -40.26 5.45
N LEU A 10 19.48 -40.20 4.46
CA LEU A 10 19.75 -38.96 3.72
C LEU A 10 18.56 -38.48 2.87
N ILE A 11 17.77 -39.40 2.31
CA ILE A 11 16.52 -39.06 1.60
C ILE A 11 15.46 -38.57 2.60
N GLN A 12 15.34 -39.21 3.77
CA GLN A 12 14.42 -38.79 4.83
C GLN A 12 14.78 -37.41 5.40
N ILE A 13 16.08 -37.10 5.58
CA ILE A 13 16.54 -35.79 6.06
C ILE A 13 16.19 -34.67 5.06
N ASN A 14 16.27 -34.94 3.75
CA ASN A 14 15.88 -33.95 2.72
C ASN A 14 14.35 -33.77 2.58
N PHE A 15 13.54 -34.64 3.17
CA PHE A 15 12.06 -34.55 3.17
C PHE A 15 11.44 -34.27 4.56
N SER A 16 12.25 -34.09 5.60
CA SER A 16 11.79 -33.78 6.96
C SER A 16 11.65 -32.28 7.27
N CYS A 17 12.06 -31.40 6.34
CA CYS A 17 11.55 -30.03 6.28
C CYS A 17 10.13 -30.06 5.69
N GLY A 18 9.18 -30.62 6.42
CA GLY A 18 7.79 -30.71 5.98
C GLY A 18 7.17 -29.33 5.76
N ASP A 19 6.15 -29.28 4.89
CA ASP A 19 5.37 -28.09 4.56
C ASP A 19 4.49 -27.59 5.72
N PHE A 20 5.14 -27.14 6.80
CA PHE A 20 4.54 -26.19 7.73
C PHE A 20 4.04 -25.01 6.91
N ILE A 21 2.73 -24.79 6.90
CA ILE A 21 2.10 -23.63 6.27
C ILE A 21 2.69 -22.39 6.92
N LYS A 22 3.66 -21.76 6.24
CA LYS A 22 4.38 -20.60 6.77
C LYS A 22 3.48 -19.39 6.69
N SER A 23 2.69 -19.15 7.72
CA SER A 23 1.99 -17.88 7.93
C SER A 23 2.92 -16.85 8.59
N GLY A 24 2.47 -15.60 8.63
CA GLY A 24 3.20 -14.47 9.17
C GLY A 24 4.34 -13.96 8.31
N LYS A 25 5.14 -13.06 8.90
CA LYS A 25 6.26 -12.36 8.27
C LYS A 25 7.27 -13.32 7.64
N LEU A 26 7.99 -12.87 6.62
CA LEU A 26 9.19 -13.56 6.15
C LEU A 26 10.22 -13.64 7.27
N THR A 27 10.87 -14.80 7.38
CA THR A 27 12.14 -14.95 8.09
C THR A 27 13.29 -14.31 7.30
N ASP A 28 14.39 -13.96 7.97
CA ASP A 28 15.55 -13.33 7.31
C ASP A 28 16.07 -14.16 6.12
N ASN A 29 16.09 -15.49 6.25
CA ASN A 29 16.47 -16.41 5.18
C ASN A 29 15.51 -16.37 3.97
N GLU A 30 14.20 -16.24 4.21
CA GLU A 30 13.21 -16.10 3.12
C GLU A 30 13.33 -14.74 2.45
N ASN A 31 13.58 -13.67 3.21
CA ASN A 31 13.80 -12.35 2.65
C ASN A 31 15.13 -12.27 1.88
N GLU A 32 16.20 -12.90 2.35
CA GLU A 32 17.48 -12.98 1.62
C GLU A 32 17.36 -13.83 0.36
N TYR A 33 16.60 -14.92 0.37
CA TYR A 33 16.26 -15.67 -0.85
C TYR A 33 15.53 -14.76 -1.84
N ARG A 34 14.47 -14.09 -1.40
CA ARG A 34 13.70 -13.13 -2.20
C ARG A 34 14.57 -11.99 -2.74
N LEU A 35 15.50 -11.43 -1.97
CA LEU A 35 16.41 -10.36 -2.41
C LEU A 35 17.35 -10.82 -3.55
N LYS A 36 17.76 -12.09 -3.52
CA LYS A 36 18.55 -12.72 -4.58
C LYS A 36 17.71 -12.98 -5.84
N THR A 37 16.49 -13.50 -5.69
CA THR A 37 15.65 -13.98 -6.81
C THR A 37 14.62 -12.97 -7.33
N CYS A 38 14.35 -11.86 -6.64
CA CYS A 38 13.35 -10.90 -7.10
C CYS A 38 13.74 -10.21 -8.42
N GLY A 39 12.73 -9.88 -9.21
CA GLY A 39 12.85 -9.13 -10.45
C GLY A 39 13.51 -9.88 -11.61
N MET A 40 13.73 -11.19 -11.50
CA MET A 40 14.27 -12.03 -12.59
C MET A 40 13.23 -12.35 -13.67
N GLU A 41 11.94 -12.35 -13.32
CA GLU A 41 10.83 -12.55 -14.25
C GLU A 41 10.06 -11.25 -14.44
N GLY A 42 9.81 -10.91 -15.70
CA GLY A 42 9.15 -9.67 -16.11
C GLY A 42 7.72 -9.87 -16.58
N LEU A 43 7.14 -8.76 -17.03
CA LEU A 43 5.89 -8.73 -17.79
C LEU A 43 6.21 -8.46 -19.27
N PRO A 44 5.25 -8.67 -20.19
CA PRO A 44 5.36 -8.10 -21.54
C PRO A 44 5.65 -6.59 -21.45
N ILE A 45 6.67 -6.12 -22.16
CA ILE A 45 7.04 -4.70 -22.19
C ILE A 45 6.03 -3.94 -23.06
N PRO A 46 5.25 -2.99 -22.51
CA PRO A 46 4.29 -2.22 -23.28
C PRO A 46 4.96 -1.11 -24.08
N SER A 47 4.30 -0.67 -25.15
CA SER A 47 4.66 0.56 -25.87
C SER A 47 4.17 1.80 -25.11
N SER A 48 4.32 2.99 -25.69
CA SER A 48 3.71 4.23 -25.17
C SER A 48 2.18 4.21 -25.23
N GLU A 49 1.58 3.33 -26.04
CA GLU A 49 0.12 3.20 -26.14
C GLU A 49 -0.42 2.26 -25.05
N PRO A 50 -1.59 2.54 -24.45
CA PRO A 50 -2.19 1.69 -23.43
C PRO A 50 -2.56 0.32 -24.04
N THR A 51 -1.90 -0.75 -23.59
CA THR A 51 -2.08 -2.11 -24.13
C THR A 51 -2.52 -3.10 -23.06
N LEU A 52 -3.44 -4.01 -23.40
CA LEU A 52 -3.86 -5.07 -22.50
C LEU A 52 -2.67 -6.02 -22.24
N THR A 53 -2.24 -6.11 -20.99
CA THR A 53 -1.12 -6.93 -20.57
C THR A 53 -1.60 -8.34 -20.26
N ASN A 54 -1.08 -9.33 -21.00
CA ASN A 54 -1.20 -10.72 -20.57
C ASN A 54 -0.47 -10.87 -19.22
N THR A 55 -1.25 -11.12 -18.17
CA THR A 55 -0.78 -11.28 -16.79
C THR A 55 -0.80 -12.74 -16.34
N SER A 56 -0.96 -13.68 -17.30
CA SER A 56 -1.14 -15.09 -17.01
C SER A 56 0.04 -15.71 -16.28
N ASP A 57 -0.31 -16.31 -15.15
CA ASP A 57 0.60 -16.91 -14.19
C ASP A 57 1.67 -15.98 -13.60
N THR A 58 1.53 -14.66 -13.74
CA THR A 58 2.45 -13.66 -13.18
C THR A 58 2.20 -13.38 -11.69
N TRP A 59 2.94 -12.39 -11.17
CA TRP A 59 2.78 -11.79 -9.86
C TRP A 59 1.70 -10.68 -9.81
N MET A 60 0.97 -10.43 -10.90
CA MET A 60 -0.15 -9.45 -10.96
C MET A 60 -1.51 -10.10 -10.69
N TRP A 61 -2.24 -9.57 -9.71
CA TRP A 61 -3.50 -10.09 -9.20
C TRP A 61 -4.48 -8.94 -8.97
N TYR A 62 -5.74 -9.19 -8.66
CA TYR A 62 -6.65 -8.15 -8.14
C TYR A 62 -7.22 -8.53 -6.78
N SER A 63 -7.60 -7.51 -6.01
CA SER A 63 -8.24 -7.64 -4.72
C SER A 63 -9.64 -7.03 -4.75
N GLU A 64 -10.61 -7.78 -4.29
CA GLU A 64 -12.01 -7.39 -4.15
C GLU A 64 -12.45 -7.54 -2.69
N SER A 65 -13.61 -6.98 -2.33
CA SER A 65 -14.32 -7.29 -1.08
C SER A 65 -15.72 -7.79 -1.42
N LYS A 66 -16.13 -8.92 -0.84
CA LYS A 66 -17.47 -9.52 -0.99
C LYS A 66 -18.62 -8.56 -0.66
N SER A 67 -18.34 -7.48 0.07
CA SER A 67 -19.31 -6.44 0.42
C SER A 67 -19.37 -5.28 -0.58
N SER A 68 -18.69 -5.36 -1.73
CA SER A 68 -18.63 -4.24 -2.68
C SER A 68 -18.23 -4.64 -4.11
N ASN A 69 -18.77 -3.93 -5.09
CA ASN A 69 -18.27 -3.97 -6.47
C ASN A 69 -17.03 -3.06 -6.68
N ARG A 70 -16.23 -2.82 -5.62
CA ARG A 70 -14.98 -2.04 -5.69
C ARG A 70 -13.78 -3.00 -5.72
N TYR A 71 -12.94 -2.80 -6.73
CA TYR A 71 -11.75 -3.61 -6.98
C TYR A 71 -10.48 -2.78 -6.78
N SER A 72 -9.34 -3.45 -6.61
CA SER A 72 -8.02 -2.83 -6.59
C SER A 72 -6.98 -3.74 -7.23
N GLY A 73 -6.05 -3.19 -7.99
CA GLY A 73 -4.87 -3.94 -8.44
C GLY A 73 -4.05 -4.42 -7.25
N ALA A 74 -3.53 -5.65 -7.34
CA ALA A 74 -2.70 -6.28 -6.33
C ALA A 74 -1.41 -6.84 -6.95
N THR A 75 -0.38 -6.97 -6.13
CA THR A 75 0.97 -7.35 -6.57
C THR A 75 1.61 -8.24 -5.53
N LEU A 76 1.96 -9.47 -5.92
CA LEU A 76 2.65 -10.44 -5.06
C LEU A 76 4.09 -9.94 -4.83
N ILE A 77 4.43 -9.53 -3.61
CA ILE A 77 5.75 -8.97 -3.25
C ILE A 77 6.66 -9.97 -2.51
N SER A 78 6.14 -11.14 -2.18
CA SER A 78 6.85 -12.31 -1.63
C SER A 78 5.95 -13.54 -1.77
N SER A 79 6.40 -14.73 -1.32
CA SER A 79 5.62 -15.97 -1.47
C SER A 79 4.22 -15.98 -0.83
N ARG A 80 3.89 -15.04 0.07
CA ARG A 80 2.62 -15.03 0.83
C ARG A 80 2.07 -13.64 1.17
N HIS A 81 2.61 -12.58 0.55
CA HIS A 81 2.17 -11.21 0.81
C HIS A 81 1.90 -10.46 -0.48
N PHE A 82 0.73 -9.83 -0.55
CA PHE A 82 0.33 -8.91 -1.62
C PHE A 82 0.40 -7.46 -1.14
N LEU A 83 0.87 -6.57 -2.02
CA LEU A 83 0.66 -5.12 -1.93
C LEU A 83 -0.57 -4.74 -2.78
N THR A 84 -1.50 -3.97 -2.22
CA THR A 84 -2.69 -3.43 -2.87
C THR A 84 -3.12 -2.10 -2.21
N ILE A 85 -4.33 -1.59 -2.44
CA ILE A 85 -4.85 -0.33 -1.86
C ILE A 85 -6.18 -0.59 -1.13
N SER A 86 -6.44 0.15 -0.05
CA SER A 86 -7.63 0.02 0.82
C SER A 86 -8.98 0.37 0.20
N ASN A 87 -9.03 0.77 -1.08
CA ASN A 87 -10.22 1.35 -1.70
C ASN A 87 -11.39 0.37 -1.91
N ASN A 88 -11.15 -0.92 -1.69
CA ASN A 88 -12.13 -2.00 -1.71
C ASN A 88 -12.68 -2.36 -0.31
N ILE A 89 -12.10 -1.84 0.78
CA ILE A 89 -12.61 -2.03 2.16
C ILE A 89 -12.97 -0.72 2.88
N LEU A 90 -12.45 0.42 2.44
CA LEU A 90 -12.76 1.75 2.97
C LEU A 90 -13.35 2.66 1.89
N LYS A 91 -14.43 3.39 2.24
CA LYS A 91 -14.94 4.54 1.48
C LYS A 91 -14.06 5.76 1.74
N ASP A 92 -14.18 6.74 0.85
CA ASP A 92 -13.31 7.92 0.78
C ASP A 92 -13.33 8.81 2.04
N LYS A 93 -14.38 8.70 2.88
CA LYS A 93 -14.53 9.34 4.21
C LYS A 93 -14.01 8.49 5.39
N MET A 94 -13.11 7.51 5.16
CA MET A 94 -12.70 6.49 6.15
C MET A 94 -13.89 5.74 6.79
N VAL A 95 -14.78 5.19 5.95
CA VAL A 95 -15.92 4.38 6.40
C VAL A 95 -15.73 2.94 5.93
N TRP A 96 -15.85 1.95 6.82
CA TRP A 96 -15.78 0.54 6.45
C TRP A 96 -16.92 0.19 5.49
N ILE A 97 -16.58 -0.39 4.34
CA ILE A 97 -17.60 -0.72 3.32
C ILE A 97 -18.50 -1.86 3.78
N HIS A 98 -17.98 -2.81 4.55
CA HIS A 98 -18.71 -4.03 4.92
C HIS A 98 -19.87 -3.85 5.90
N ASN A 99 -19.85 -2.80 6.74
CA ASN A 99 -20.87 -2.55 7.76
C ASN A 99 -21.26 -1.06 7.91
N GLY A 100 -20.72 -0.17 7.08
CA GLY A 100 -21.02 1.27 7.13
C GLY A 100 -20.46 2.03 8.33
N SER A 101 -19.71 1.40 9.23
CA SER A 101 -19.19 2.05 10.45
C SER A 101 -17.94 2.91 10.18
N ASN A 102 -17.79 3.99 10.93
CA ASN A 102 -16.64 4.90 10.84
C ASN A 102 -15.35 4.20 11.30
N PHE A 103 -14.30 4.26 10.48
CA PHE A 103 -12.98 3.77 10.82
C PHE A 103 -12.10 4.89 11.39
N THR A 104 -11.76 4.78 12.67
CA THR A 104 -10.77 5.65 13.33
C THR A 104 -9.47 4.86 13.56
N PRO A 105 -8.36 5.19 12.88
CA PRO A 105 -7.09 4.47 13.03
C PRO A 105 -6.47 4.70 14.43
N LYS A 106 -6.05 3.62 15.10
CA LYS A 106 -5.55 3.66 16.50
C LYS A 106 -4.06 3.99 16.55
N CYS A 107 -3.73 5.23 16.22
CA CYS A 107 -2.37 5.69 16.03
C CYS A 107 -1.64 5.94 17.35
N LEU A 108 -0.95 4.91 17.85
CA LEU A 108 -0.22 4.92 19.11
C LEU A 108 1.29 5.06 18.87
N GLY A 109 1.90 6.06 19.50
CA GLY A 109 3.33 6.33 19.41
C GLY A 109 3.79 6.58 17.97
N ASN A 110 4.89 5.94 17.58
CA ASN A 110 5.50 6.08 16.25
C ASN A 110 4.96 5.08 15.21
N ASN A 111 3.96 4.25 15.54
CA ASN A 111 3.43 3.29 14.58
C ASN A 111 2.58 4.01 13.52
N LEU A 112 3.01 3.93 12.26
CA LEU A 112 2.31 4.52 11.12
C LEU A 112 1.26 3.57 10.50
N ASN A 113 1.25 2.30 10.92
CA ASN A 113 0.50 1.21 10.31
C ASN A 113 -0.64 0.73 11.24
N GLN A 114 -1.71 0.18 10.66
CA GLN A 114 -2.87 -0.36 11.42
C GLN A 114 -3.23 -1.75 10.92
N GLU A 115 -3.31 -2.74 11.83
CA GLU A 115 -3.87 -4.06 11.52
C GLU A 115 -5.37 -3.93 11.20
N VAL A 116 -5.80 -4.56 10.11
CA VAL A 116 -7.19 -4.58 9.64
C VAL A 116 -7.98 -5.59 10.49
N PRO A 117 -9.17 -5.23 11.00
CA PRO A 117 -10.02 -6.14 11.78
C PRO A 117 -10.35 -7.44 11.02
N GLN A 118 -10.38 -8.59 11.71
CA GLN A 118 -10.49 -9.91 11.08
C GLN A 118 -11.80 -10.11 10.30
N ASP A 119 -12.90 -9.52 10.78
CA ASP A 119 -14.18 -9.40 10.10
C ASP A 119 -14.03 -8.72 8.73
N VAL A 120 -13.29 -7.61 8.65
CA VAL A 120 -12.96 -6.94 7.38
C VAL A 120 -12.07 -7.83 6.51
N VAL A 121 -11.03 -8.47 7.07
CA VAL A 121 -10.13 -9.39 6.34
C VAL A 121 -10.90 -10.54 5.72
N ASN A 122 -11.92 -11.07 6.40
CA ASN A 122 -12.76 -12.16 5.89
C ASN A 122 -13.60 -11.76 4.66
N THR A 123 -13.88 -10.45 4.46
CA THR A 123 -14.58 -9.96 3.25
C THR A 123 -13.67 -9.96 2.02
N LEU A 124 -12.36 -9.79 2.18
CA LEU A 124 -11.42 -9.72 1.08
C LEU A 124 -11.31 -11.05 0.31
N ASN A 125 -11.09 -10.97 -0.99
CA ASN A 125 -10.51 -12.03 -1.82
C ASN A 125 -9.32 -11.45 -2.60
N LEU A 126 -8.35 -12.30 -2.92
CA LEU A 126 -7.27 -12.05 -3.90
C LEU A 126 -7.45 -13.05 -5.05
N ILE A 127 -7.44 -12.58 -6.31
CA ILE A 127 -7.75 -13.39 -7.49
C ILE A 127 -6.75 -13.12 -8.62
N SER A 128 -6.27 -14.17 -9.29
CA SER A 128 -5.42 -14.06 -10.50
C SER A 128 -6.27 -13.53 -11.66
N PHE A 129 -5.78 -12.56 -12.44
CA PHE A 129 -6.63 -11.88 -13.42
C PHE A 129 -7.18 -12.81 -14.53
N ASP A 130 -6.47 -13.90 -14.82
CA ASP A 130 -6.86 -14.98 -15.75
C ASP A 130 -8.08 -15.82 -15.27
N CYS A 131 -8.75 -15.37 -14.22
CA CYS A 131 -10.07 -15.81 -13.82
C CYS A 131 -10.98 -14.60 -13.53
N PRO A 132 -11.73 -14.10 -14.53
CA PRO A 132 -12.96 -13.37 -14.25
C PRO A 132 -13.99 -14.32 -13.63
N PRO A 133 -14.70 -13.92 -12.56
CA PRO A 133 -15.64 -14.79 -11.88
C PRO A 133 -16.82 -15.14 -12.79
N SER A 134 -16.93 -16.42 -13.14
CA SER A 134 -18.09 -17.01 -13.83
C SER A 134 -18.34 -18.41 -13.29
N GLU A 135 -19.61 -18.79 -13.16
CA GLU A 135 -20.03 -20.01 -12.45
C GLU A 135 -19.48 -21.31 -13.04
N ASN A 136 -19.09 -21.29 -14.32
CA ASN A 136 -18.54 -22.42 -15.06
C ASN A 136 -16.99 -22.49 -15.07
N SER A 137 -16.30 -21.61 -14.33
CA SER A 137 -14.83 -21.51 -14.36
C SER A 137 -14.15 -22.42 -13.31
N ASN A 138 -13.19 -23.25 -13.75
CA ASN A 138 -12.45 -24.21 -12.90
C ASN A 138 -11.37 -23.55 -12.01
N CYS A 139 -11.63 -22.37 -11.46
CA CYS A 139 -10.63 -21.51 -10.82
C CYS A 139 -10.23 -21.86 -9.37
N LYS A 140 -10.41 -23.11 -8.94
CA LYS A 140 -10.15 -23.54 -7.54
C LYS A 140 -8.71 -23.31 -7.05
N ASN A 141 -7.76 -23.11 -7.96
CA ASN A 141 -6.34 -22.82 -7.67
C ASN A 141 -5.92 -21.38 -8.05
N ARG A 142 -6.85 -20.50 -8.42
CA ARG A 142 -6.57 -19.11 -8.91
C ARG A 142 -7.06 -18.00 -7.97
N THR A 143 -7.47 -18.35 -6.76
CA THR A 143 -7.71 -17.42 -5.66
C THR A 143 -6.69 -17.64 -4.55
N ALA A 144 -6.47 -16.61 -3.72
CA ALA A 144 -5.71 -16.67 -2.49
C ALA A 144 -6.62 -16.19 -1.34
N LYS A 145 -6.56 -16.86 -0.18
CA LYS A 145 -7.37 -16.54 0.99
C LYS A 145 -6.60 -15.61 1.93
N PRO A 146 -7.04 -14.36 2.14
CA PRO A 146 -6.50 -13.48 3.17
C PRO A 146 -6.60 -14.10 4.56
N VAL A 147 -5.54 -13.95 5.34
CA VAL A 147 -5.50 -14.32 6.77
C VAL A 147 -5.25 -13.11 7.65
N LYS A 148 -4.49 -12.11 7.18
CA LYS A 148 -4.30 -10.80 7.81
C LYS A 148 -4.18 -9.68 6.78
N ALA A 149 -4.43 -8.45 7.19
CA ALA A 149 -4.06 -7.28 6.39
C ALA A 149 -3.62 -6.10 7.27
N TYR A 150 -2.82 -5.21 6.69
CA TYR A 150 -2.25 -4.04 7.36
C TYR A 150 -2.34 -2.81 6.45
N LEU A 151 -3.01 -1.76 6.92
CA LEU A 151 -3.05 -0.46 6.27
C LEU A 151 -1.72 0.27 6.55
N LEU A 152 -0.94 0.50 5.49
CA LEU A 152 0.38 1.12 5.57
C LEU A 152 0.31 2.64 5.60
N ASN A 153 1.01 3.26 6.55
CA ASN A 153 1.05 4.71 6.74
C ASN A 153 -0.31 5.40 6.95
N ILE A 154 -1.40 4.66 7.24
CA ILE A 154 -2.72 5.20 7.56
C ILE A 154 -2.73 6.17 8.76
N CYS A 155 -1.72 6.07 9.63
CA CYS A 155 -1.54 6.96 10.76
C CYS A 155 -0.74 8.23 10.46
N ASP A 156 -0.09 8.32 9.30
CA ASP A 156 0.65 9.50 8.84
C ASP A 156 -0.33 10.70 8.63
N PRO A 157 0.00 11.92 9.11
CA PRO A 157 -0.89 13.07 9.01
C PRO A 157 -1.26 13.49 7.58
N TYR A 158 -0.38 13.27 6.61
CA TYR A 158 -0.62 13.58 5.21
C TYR A 158 -1.55 12.54 4.57
N VAL A 159 -1.35 11.26 4.87
CA VAL A 159 -2.28 10.18 4.44
C VAL A 159 -3.68 10.41 5.02
N LYS A 160 -3.78 10.75 6.31
CA LYS A 160 -5.06 11.10 6.96
C LYS A 160 -5.77 12.26 6.27
N LYS A 161 -5.08 13.41 6.09
CA LYS A 161 -5.67 14.63 5.50
C LYS A 161 -6.23 14.38 4.09
N TRP A 162 -5.56 13.54 3.31
CA TRP A 162 -5.85 13.38 1.88
C TRP A 162 -6.41 12.01 1.50
N PHE A 163 -6.86 11.20 2.47
CA PHE A 163 -7.31 9.81 2.25
C PHE A 163 -8.39 9.68 1.17
N HIS A 164 -9.29 10.65 1.06
CA HIS A 164 -10.34 10.72 0.03
C HIS A 164 -9.77 10.71 -1.40
N ILE A 165 -8.53 11.17 -1.61
CA ILE A 165 -7.79 11.06 -2.87
C ILE A 165 -6.88 9.83 -2.85
N ILE A 166 -5.95 9.79 -1.90
CA ILE A 166 -4.76 8.91 -1.85
C ILE A 166 -4.92 7.73 -0.87
N HIS A 167 -5.94 6.89 -1.11
CA HIS A 167 -6.26 5.70 -0.29
C HIS A 167 -5.02 4.94 0.19
N SER A 168 -5.05 4.48 1.44
CA SER A 168 -3.92 3.80 2.09
C SER A 168 -3.47 2.58 1.28
N PRO A 169 -2.17 2.44 0.98
CA PRO A 169 -1.61 1.15 0.59
C PRO A 169 -1.86 0.12 1.69
N MET A 170 -1.99 -1.14 1.29
CA MET A 170 -2.34 -2.24 2.16
C MET A 170 -1.46 -3.45 1.83
N ILE A 171 -0.90 -4.07 2.88
CA ILE A 171 -0.36 -5.43 2.77
C ILE A 171 -1.47 -6.42 3.14
N VAL A 172 -1.61 -7.48 2.36
CA VAL A 172 -2.46 -8.63 2.66
C VAL A 172 -1.59 -9.88 2.76
N GLU A 173 -1.60 -10.53 3.92
CA GLU A 173 -1.05 -11.86 4.12
C GLU A 173 -2.09 -12.90 3.70
N VAL A 174 -1.68 -13.91 2.94
CA VAL A 174 -2.54 -15.01 2.47
C VAL A 174 -2.08 -16.36 3.04
N LYS A 175 -3.00 -17.33 3.12
CA LYS A 175 -2.71 -18.68 3.63
C LYS A 175 -1.81 -19.46 2.67
N GLU A 176 -1.97 -19.24 1.38
CA GLU A 176 -1.31 -19.97 0.30
C GLU A 176 0.13 -19.48 0.11
N VAL A 177 1.05 -20.41 -0.15
CA VAL A 177 2.47 -20.13 -0.39
C VAL A 177 2.78 -20.32 -1.88
N TYR A 178 3.12 -19.24 -2.56
CA TYR A 178 3.42 -19.20 -3.98
C TYR A 178 4.93 -19.22 -4.23
N ALA A 179 5.41 -20.21 -4.98
CA ALA A 179 6.80 -20.31 -5.43
C ALA A 179 7.09 -19.47 -6.70
N LYS A 180 6.31 -18.41 -6.94
CA LYS A 180 6.44 -17.54 -8.12
C LYS A 180 7.53 -16.50 -7.90
N SER A 181 8.21 -16.09 -8.98
CA SER A 181 9.08 -14.92 -8.93
C SER A 181 8.25 -13.66 -8.64
N THR A 182 8.85 -12.71 -7.94
CA THR A 182 8.20 -11.47 -7.50
C THR A 182 9.08 -10.29 -7.87
N PRO A 183 8.52 -9.12 -8.20
CA PRO A 183 9.32 -7.95 -8.52
C PRO A 183 10.06 -7.47 -7.27
N CYS A 184 11.22 -6.85 -7.44
CA CYS A 184 11.89 -6.21 -6.31
C CYS A 184 11.13 -4.96 -5.85
N LEU A 185 11.46 -4.49 -4.65
CA LEU A 185 10.97 -3.23 -4.11
C LEU A 185 12.13 -2.22 -4.12
N ASP A 186 12.29 -1.46 -5.20
CA ASP A 186 13.26 -0.36 -5.24
C ASP A 186 12.53 0.95 -4.93
N GLY A 187 13.24 1.94 -4.40
CA GLY A 187 12.71 3.26 -4.15
C GLY A 187 13.73 4.37 -4.39
N SER A 188 14.92 4.02 -4.91
CA SER A 188 15.95 4.96 -5.30
C SER A 188 15.47 5.86 -6.45
N ILE A 189 15.94 7.11 -6.43
CA ILE A 189 15.70 8.13 -7.46
C ILE A 189 16.96 8.38 -8.30
N SER A 190 18.10 7.76 -7.95
CA SER A 190 19.43 8.12 -8.50
C SER A 190 19.53 7.90 -10.02
N SER A 191 18.76 6.96 -10.55
CA SER A 191 18.35 6.90 -11.96
C SER A 191 17.17 5.95 -12.04
N PHE A 192 15.99 6.39 -12.48
CA PHE A 192 15.01 5.44 -13.01
C PHE A 192 15.56 4.89 -14.33
N GLY A 193 15.38 3.59 -14.58
CA GLY A 193 15.60 3.01 -15.90
C GLY A 193 14.39 3.28 -16.80
N ASP A 194 14.10 2.38 -17.73
CA ASP A 194 12.79 2.38 -18.39
C ASP A 194 11.69 2.19 -17.34
N ILE A 195 10.54 2.85 -17.54
CA ILE A 195 9.44 2.92 -16.56
C ILE A 195 8.14 2.49 -17.21
N TYR A 196 7.44 1.55 -16.56
CA TYR A 196 6.19 0.97 -17.06
C TYR A 196 5.11 1.04 -15.98
N SER A 197 3.94 1.55 -16.35
CA SER A 197 2.76 1.60 -15.51
C SER A 197 1.84 0.43 -15.88
N TYR A 198 1.52 -0.44 -14.91
CA TYR A 198 0.57 -1.54 -15.10
C TYR A 198 -0.67 -1.28 -14.25
N ARG A 199 -1.64 -0.57 -14.82
CA ARG A 199 -2.86 -0.12 -14.13
C ARG A 199 -3.93 -1.18 -14.20
N PHE A 200 -4.64 -1.42 -13.09
CA PHE A 200 -5.84 -2.27 -13.11
C PHE A 200 -7.04 -1.52 -13.71
N TRP A 201 -7.84 -2.21 -14.52
CA TRP A 201 -9.20 -1.81 -14.90
C TRP A 201 -10.12 -3.02 -14.71
N SER A 202 -11.05 -2.92 -13.76
CA SER A 202 -12.08 -3.93 -13.41
C SER A 202 -12.65 -4.71 -14.60
N ASN A 203 -13.10 -4.02 -15.66
CA ASN A 203 -13.77 -4.63 -16.80
C ASN A 203 -12.86 -5.12 -17.93
N LYS A 204 -11.52 -4.98 -17.82
CA LYS A 204 -10.57 -5.39 -18.88
C LYS A 204 -9.29 -6.08 -18.39
N GLY A 205 -8.86 -5.83 -17.16
CA GLY A 205 -7.62 -6.33 -16.59
C GLY A 205 -6.50 -5.30 -16.53
N PHE A 206 -5.27 -5.78 -16.51
CA PHE A 206 -4.09 -4.93 -16.42
C PHE A 206 -3.74 -4.31 -17.76
N ILE A 207 -3.63 -2.98 -17.78
CA ILE A 207 -3.20 -2.22 -18.94
C ILE A 207 -1.81 -1.66 -18.67
N GLY A 208 -0.87 -2.09 -19.51
CA GLY A 208 0.52 -1.69 -19.52
C GLY A 208 0.72 -0.47 -20.41
N MET A 209 1.58 0.44 -19.96
CA MET A 209 1.99 1.62 -20.73
C MET A 209 3.41 2.02 -20.34
N SER A 210 4.27 2.31 -21.31
CA SER A 210 5.55 2.98 -21.10
C SER A 210 5.31 4.46 -20.77
N VAL A 211 5.94 4.97 -19.72
CA VAL A 211 5.58 6.27 -19.11
C VAL A 211 6.79 7.04 -18.60
N LYS A 212 6.65 8.36 -18.41
CA LYS A 212 7.65 9.21 -17.77
C LYS A 212 7.18 9.73 -16.41
N VAL A 213 8.05 9.64 -15.41
CA VAL A 213 7.86 10.31 -14.12
C VAL A 213 8.12 11.80 -14.31
N ASN A 214 7.04 12.59 -14.37
CA ASN A 214 7.08 14.04 -14.54
C ASN A 214 7.58 14.76 -13.27
N LYS A 215 7.09 14.34 -12.10
CA LYS A 215 7.54 14.91 -10.81
C LYS A 215 7.77 13.82 -9.77
N THR A 216 8.87 13.95 -9.03
CA THR A 216 9.14 13.16 -7.83
C THR A 216 8.96 14.04 -6.60
N HIS A 217 8.04 13.66 -5.71
CA HIS A 217 7.77 14.34 -4.47
C HIS A 217 8.30 13.54 -3.27
N ARG A 218 8.19 14.14 -2.07
CA ARG A 218 8.61 13.52 -0.79
C ARG A 218 7.94 12.16 -0.55
N ASN A 219 6.68 12.01 -0.95
CA ASN A 219 5.85 10.84 -0.67
C ASN A 219 5.40 10.07 -1.94
N SER A 220 5.32 10.74 -3.09
CA SER A 220 4.73 10.20 -4.33
C SER A 220 5.61 10.40 -5.57
N LEU A 221 5.35 9.59 -6.61
CA LEU A 221 5.73 9.87 -8.01
C LEU A 221 4.47 10.31 -8.74
N VAL A 222 4.59 11.36 -9.55
CA VAL A 222 3.50 11.86 -10.39
C VAL A 222 3.84 11.57 -11.85
N VAL A 223 2.94 10.82 -12.49
CA VAL A 223 3.07 10.40 -13.88
C VAL A 223 1.96 11.07 -14.69
N THR A 224 2.36 11.65 -15.83
CA THR A 224 1.50 12.29 -16.83
C THR A 224 1.12 11.28 -17.92
N GLU A 225 0.81 11.73 -19.15
CA GLU A 225 0.68 10.90 -20.35
C GLU A 225 -0.53 9.93 -20.35
N PHE A 226 -1.33 9.87 -19.28
CA PHE A 226 -2.62 9.16 -19.29
C PHE A 226 -3.71 9.94 -20.05
N THR A 227 -4.49 9.22 -20.85
CA THR A 227 -5.55 9.75 -21.71
C THR A 227 -6.97 9.53 -21.16
N ASN A 228 -7.11 8.97 -19.95
CA ASN A 228 -8.38 8.48 -19.42
C ASN A 228 -8.62 8.80 -17.94
N ASN A 229 -9.89 8.97 -17.58
CA ASN A 229 -10.35 9.33 -16.24
C ASN A 229 -10.67 8.10 -15.34
N TRP A 230 -9.96 6.97 -15.49
CA TRP A 230 -10.35 5.77 -14.73
C TRP A 230 -10.11 5.94 -13.22
N THR A 231 -11.15 5.65 -12.45
CA THR A 231 -11.22 5.72 -10.98
C THR A 231 -10.69 4.47 -10.29
N ASP A 232 -10.49 3.38 -11.04
CA ASP A 232 -9.80 2.17 -10.59
C ASP A 232 -8.36 2.50 -10.15
N ARG A 233 -7.93 1.78 -9.12
CA ARG A 233 -6.72 1.98 -8.31
C ARG A 233 -5.96 0.66 -8.17
N GLY A 234 -4.73 0.75 -7.66
CA GLY A 234 -3.84 -0.38 -7.53
C GLY A 234 -3.18 -0.77 -8.86
N GLY A 235 -2.06 -1.47 -8.74
CA GLY A 235 -1.13 -1.68 -9.83
C GLY A 235 0.20 -0.93 -9.63
N PRO A 236 1.33 -1.53 -10.03
CA PRO A 236 2.65 -0.96 -9.83
C PRO A 236 3.02 0.09 -10.90
N LEU A 237 3.85 1.04 -10.49
CA LEU A 237 4.83 1.64 -11.36
C LEU A 237 6.13 0.84 -11.24
N ILE A 238 6.53 0.19 -12.33
CA ILE A 238 7.74 -0.62 -12.45
C ILE A 238 8.85 0.24 -13.05
N SER A 239 10.09 0.04 -12.60
CA SER A 239 11.27 0.32 -13.43
C SER A 239 12.07 -0.95 -13.68
N VAL A 240 12.63 -1.05 -14.89
CA VAL A 240 13.53 -2.13 -15.30
C VAL A 240 14.93 -1.55 -15.45
N LYS A 241 15.89 -2.10 -14.72
CA LYS A 241 17.30 -1.70 -14.80
C LYS A 241 18.19 -2.95 -14.80
N ASN A 242 19.08 -3.05 -15.78
CA ASN A 242 19.95 -4.21 -16.00
C ASN A 242 19.15 -5.54 -16.04
N GLY A 243 17.97 -5.53 -16.68
CA GLY A 243 17.05 -6.67 -16.75
C GLY A 243 16.25 -6.94 -15.46
N LYS A 244 16.52 -6.26 -14.35
CA LYS A 244 15.90 -6.52 -13.04
C LYS A 244 14.64 -5.66 -12.83
N TRP A 245 13.50 -6.32 -12.67
CA TRP A 245 12.17 -5.72 -12.53
C TRP A 245 11.88 -5.29 -11.09
N SER A 246 11.59 -3.99 -10.89
CA SER A 246 11.40 -3.41 -9.55
C SER A 246 10.18 -2.50 -9.48
N VAL A 247 9.29 -2.70 -8.50
CA VAL A 247 8.23 -1.75 -8.15
C VAL A 247 8.88 -0.53 -7.51
N ILE A 248 8.71 0.64 -8.14
CA ILE A 248 9.17 1.95 -7.63
C ILE A 248 8.03 2.79 -7.04
N GLY A 249 6.78 2.52 -7.45
CA GLY A 249 5.59 3.14 -6.89
C GLY A 249 4.33 2.29 -7.01
N TYR A 250 3.25 2.69 -6.33
CA TYR A 250 1.96 1.99 -6.36
C TYR A 250 0.76 2.95 -6.51
N ASP A 251 -0.11 2.72 -7.50
CA ASP A 251 -1.23 3.60 -7.84
C ASP A 251 -2.30 3.60 -6.74
N ALA A 252 -2.62 4.77 -6.17
CA ALA A 252 -3.61 4.89 -5.09
C ALA A 252 -4.72 5.92 -5.31
N THR A 253 -4.70 6.66 -6.43
CA THR A 253 -5.67 7.74 -6.69
C THR A 253 -6.63 7.38 -7.80
N GLY A 254 -7.83 7.97 -7.80
CA GLY A 254 -8.49 8.20 -9.09
C GLY A 254 -7.60 9.08 -9.96
N ALA A 255 -7.74 9.02 -11.28
CA ALA A 255 -7.16 10.07 -12.11
C ALA A 255 -7.76 11.43 -11.68
N THR A 256 -6.94 12.48 -11.62
CA THR A 256 -7.41 13.85 -11.31
C THR A 256 -6.97 14.80 -12.42
N LEU A 257 -7.84 15.76 -12.73
CA LEU A 257 -7.73 16.62 -13.91
C LEU A 257 -7.00 17.94 -13.60
N LYS A 258 -6.15 18.35 -14.54
CA LYS A 258 -6.32 19.67 -15.16
C LYS A 258 -6.93 19.46 -16.54
N LYS A 259 -7.63 20.47 -17.07
CA LYS A 259 -8.33 20.40 -18.37
C LYS A 259 -7.35 19.96 -19.49
N GLY A 260 -7.52 18.75 -20.01
CA GLY A 260 -6.65 18.15 -21.04
C GLY A 260 -5.48 17.28 -20.54
N THR A 261 -5.23 17.16 -19.23
CA THR A 261 -4.14 16.35 -18.68
C THR A 261 -4.59 15.58 -17.44
N PHE A 262 -4.58 14.24 -17.54
CA PHE A 262 -4.79 13.36 -16.38
C PHE A 262 -3.47 13.12 -15.65
N LEU A 263 -3.51 13.24 -14.32
CA LEU A 263 -2.40 12.91 -13.43
C LEU A 263 -2.76 11.67 -12.61
N LYS A 264 -1.82 10.73 -12.50
CA LYS A 264 -1.89 9.60 -11.56
C LYS A 264 -0.73 9.67 -10.57
N TRP A 265 -1.04 9.33 -9.32
CA TRP A 265 -0.14 9.49 -8.18
C TRP A 265 0.18 8.12 -7.59
N PHE A 266 1.47 7.80 -7.61
CA PHE A 266 1.98 6.53 -7.12
C PHE A 266 2.67 6.75 -5.77
N TYR A 267 2.26 6.06 -4.71
CA TYR A 267 3.01 6.04 -3.45
C TYR A 267 4.42 5.52 -3.71
N ARG A 268 5.46 6.26 -3.30
CA ARG A 268 6.83 5.78 -3.45
C ARG A 268 7.06 4.57 -2.55
N VAL A 269 7.50 3.46 -3.14
CA VAL A 269 7.86 2.25 -2.39
C VAL A 269 8.89 2.55 -1.31
N GLN A 270 9.82 3.48 -1.54
CA GLN A 270 10.78 3.97 -0.52
C GLN A 270 10.14 4.46 0.78
N ARG A 271 8.88 4.92 0.76
CA ARG A 271 8.13 5.36 1.95
C ARG A 271 7.21 4.31 2.54
N LEU A 272 7.01 3.20 1.83
CA LEU A 272 6.29 2.03 2.33
C LEU A 272 7.28 1.01 2.93
N LYS A 273 8.52 0.94 2.45
CA LYS A 273 9.55 -0.05 2.85
C LYS A 273 9.62 -0.36 4.34
N ASN A 274 9.65 0.64 5.22
CA ASN A 274 9.71 0.40 6.67
C ASN A 274 8.45 -0.34 7.16
N GLY A 275 7.26 0.12 6.79
CA GLY A 275 5.99 -0.54 7.16
C GLY A 275 5.82 -1.90 6.48
N ILE A 276 6.21 -2.05 5.21
CA ILE A 276 6.24 -3.33 4.51
C ILE A 276 7.13 -4.33 5.26
N CYS A 277 8.38 -3.95 5.56
CA CYS A 277 9.32 -4.76 6.33
C CYS A 277 8.77 -5.10 7.72
N GLU A 278 8.23 -4.11 8.44
CA GLU A 278 7.63 -4.27 9.76
C GLU A 278 6.49 -5.30 9.76
N VAL A 279 5.53 -5.21 8.82
CA VAL A 279 4.32 -6.07 8.86
C VAL A 279 4.48 -7.40 8.13
N SER A 280 5.44 -7.53 7.20
CA SER A 280 5.58 -8.71 6.33
C SER A 280 6.97 -9.35 6.26
N GLY A 281 8.01 -8.76 6.86
CA GLY A 281 9.40 -9.22 6.71
C GLY A 281 10.00 -9.00 5.31
N VAL A 282 9.27 -8.38 4.37
CA VAL A 282 9.77 -8.01 3.05
C VAL A 282 10.62 -6.75 3.17
N CYS A 283 11.88 -6.92 3.55
CA CYS A 283 12.83 -5.85 3.85
C CYS A 283 13.88 -5.69 2.73
N ASP A 284 14.42 -4.48 2.56
CA ASP A 284 15.69 -4.30 1.85
C ASP A 284 16.82 -5.07 2.56
N ARG A 285 17.97 -5.27 1.89
CA ARG A 285 19.20 -5.48 2.64
C ARG A 285 19.46 -4.25 3.50
N MET A 286 19.61 -4.44 4.80
CA MET A 286 20.29 -3.42 5.60
C MET A 286 21.67 -3.19 4.99
N MET A 287 21.98 -1.94 4.66
CA MET A 287 23.38 -1.58 4.45
C MET A 287 24.06 -1.72 5.81
N THR A 288 24.82 -2.80 5.99
CA THR A 288 25.74 -2.95 7.11
C THR A 288 26.85 -1.92 6.92
N SER A 289 26.57 -0.67 7.32
CA SER A 289 27.60 0.32 7.57
C SER A 289 28.65 -0.35 8.45
N ALA A 290 29.88 -0.45 7.96
CA ALA A 290 30.98 -0.97 8.75
C ALA A 290 31.01 -0.19 10.08
N PRO A 291 31.13 -0.86 11.24
CA PRO A 291 30.99 -0.21 12.52
C PRO A 291 32.05 0.88 12.63
N THR A 292 31.62 2.14 12.68
CA THR A 292 32.51 3.27 12.97
C THR A 292 33.11 3.01 14.34
N THR A 293 34.41 2.75 14.40
CA THR A 293 35.15 2.56 15.65
C THR A 293 35.28 3.91 16.36
N THR A 294 34.19 4.36 16.97
CA THR A 294 34.14 5.61 17.74
C THR A 294 34.90 5.40 19.04
N THR A 295 36.16 5.78 19.06
CA THR A 295 37.01 5.76 20.27
C THR A 295 36.36 6.65 21.34
N SER A 296 35.73 6.04 22.34
CA SER A 296 35.01 6.77 23.39
C SER A 296 36.00 7.30 24.43
N THR A 297 36.42 8.56 24.26
CA THR A 297 37.03 9.32 25.35
C THR A 297 35.96 9.58 26.41
N THR A 298 36.13 9.03 27.60
CA THR A 298 35.17 9.20 28.70
C THR A 298 35.34 10.55 29.38
N GLU A 299 34.34 11.43 29.26
CA GLU A 299 34.12 12.53 30.21
C GLU A 299 32.86 12.26 31.03
N LEU A 300 32.92 12.62 32.32
CA LEU A 300 31.96 12.21 33.34
C LEU A 300 31.29 13.44 33.96
N THR A 301 29.98 13.60 33.76
CA THR A 301 29.19 14.68 34.37
C THR A 301 27.86 14.13 34.89
N THR A 302 27.40 14.62 36.04
CA THR A 302 26.54 13.85 36.96
C THR A 302 25.25 14.59 37.33
N THR A 303 24.10 13.89 37.30
CA THR A 303 22.80 14.29 37.91
C THR A 303 22.16 15.58 37.36
N VAL A 304 20.90 15.97 37.63
CA VAL A 304 19.92 15.60 38.68
C VAL A 304 18.52 15.34 38.08
N THR A 305 17.76 14.41 38.67
CA THR A 305 16.33 14.15 38.35
C THR A 305 15.41 15.00 39.22
N SER A 306 14.31 15.53 38.67
CA SER A 306 13.21 16.13 39.45
C SER A 306 11.85 15.68 38.92
N SER A 307 11.01 15.17 39.81
CA SER A 307 9.67 14.65 39.52
C SER A 307 8.61 15.43 40.32
N GLY A 308 7.48 15.75 39.70
CA GLY A 308 6.31 16.37 40.35
C GLY A 308 5.01 15.73 39.86
N SER A 309 4.02 15.57 40.74
CA SER A 309 2.79 14.81 40.50
C SER A 309 1.58 15.41 41.22
N SER A 310 0.42 15.45 40.54
CA SER A 310 -0.98 15.40 41.03
C SER A 310 -1.93 15.53 39.82
N GLU A 311 -3.07 14.84 39.67
CA GLU A 311 -4.25 14.71 40.56
C GLU A 311 -5.09 16.01 40.69
N ASN A 312 -6.44 16.03 40.63
CA ASN A 312 -7.45 14.98 40.47
C ASN A 312 -8.84 15.54 39.96
N LEU A 313 -9.91 14.70 40.02
CA LEU A 313 -11.37 14.95 39.82
C LEU A 313 -11.91 15.05 38.36
N LYS A 314 -13.02 14.41 37.89
CA LYS A 314 -14.42 14.08 38.36
C LYS A 314 -15.40 15.27 38.35
N THR A 315 -16.68 15.20 37.91
CA THR A 315 -17.59 14.15 37.36
C THR A 315 -18.63 14.83 36.39
N THR A 316 -19.48 14.18 35.58
CA THR A 316 -20.90 13.77 35.88
C THR A 316 -21.65 13.28 34.60
N THR A 317 -22.76 12.55 34.79
CA THR A 317 -23.58 11.64 33.93
C THR A 317 -24.34 12.12 32.66
N LEU A 318 -24.59 11.12 31.76
CA LEU A 318 -25.84 10.70 31.03
C LEU A 318 -27.19 11.42 31.32
N PRO A 319 -28.25 11.29 30.47
CA PRO A 319 -28.52 10.32 29.37
C PRO A 319 -28.78 11.01 27.97
N THR A 320 -29.48 10.53 26.92
CA THR A 320 -30.50 9.46 26.67
C THR A 320 -30.56 9.03 25.17
N ASN A 321 -31.34 7.99 24.82
CA ASN A 321 -31.60 7.46 23.45
C ASN A 321 -32.41 8.38 22.52
N LEU A 322 -32.27 8.19 21.19
CA LEU A 322 -33.39 7.94 20.25
C LEU A 322 -32.91 7.36 18.91
N GLU A 323 -33.64 6.36 18.40
CA GLU A 323 -33.52 5.65 17.11
C GLU A 323 -34.90 4.97 16.88
N PRO A 324 -35.30 4.51 15.67
CA PRO A 324 -34.75 4.79 14.33
C PRO A 324 -35.80 5.38 13.38
N GLU A 325 -35.38 5.82 12.19
CA GLU A 325 -36.21 5.75 10.99
C GLU A 325 -35.31 5.51 9.76
N TYR A 326 -35.78 4.71 8.81
CA TYR A 326 -35.02 4.32 7.62
C TYR A 326 -35.73 4.90 6.40
N ASP A 327 -35.05 5.75 5.64
CA ASP A 327 -35.50 6.16 4.32
C ASP A 327 -34.57 5.58 3.25
N TYR A 328 -35.18 5.10 2.17
CA TYR A 328 -34.51 4.46 1.04
C TYR A 328 -34.95 5.21 -0.22
N ASP A 329 -34.16 6.20 -0.66
CA ASP A 329 -34.16 6.53 -2.10
C ASP A 329 -32.95 7.32 -2.61
N GLU A 330 -32.90 7.35 -3.94
CA GLU A 330 -32.07 8.16 -4.85
C GLU A 330 -30.53 8.04 -4.85
N TYR A 331 -30.00 7.92 -6.07
CA TYR A 331 -28.61 8.08 -6.41
C TYR A 331 -28.30 9.57 -6.59
N GLU A 332 -27.58 10.20 -5.65
CA GLU A 332 -26.95 11.50 -5.94
C GLU A 332 -25.86 11.34 -7.01
N ASP A 333 -26.18 11.81 -8.22
CA ASP A 333 -25.21 12.05 -9.28
C ASP A 333 -24.22 13.13 -8.79
N TYR A 334 -22.93 12.78 -8.66
CA TYR A 334 -21.94 13.67 -8.05
C TYR A 334 -21.83 14.99 -8.85
N PRO A 335 -22.10 16.17 -8.26
CA PRO A 335 -21.94 17.43 -8.97
C PRO A 335 -20.46 17.64 -9.28
N THR A 336 -20.09 17.50 -10.55
CA THR A 336 -18.71 17.59 -11.06
C THR A 336 -18.23 19.04 -11.15
N ASN A 337 -18.35 19.78 -10.04
CA ASN A 337 -17.97 21.18 -9.97
C ASN A 337 -16.44 21.34 -9.98
N SER A 338 -15.90 21.56 -11.19
CA SER A 338 -14.46 21.58 -11.50
C SER A 338 -13.65 22.58 -10.67
N GLU A 339 -14.27 23.61 -10.12
CA GLU A 339 -13.58 24.69 -9.40
C GLU A 339 -13.06 24.24 -8.02
N TYR A 340 -13.85 23.48 -7.27
CA TYR A 340 -13.42 22.90 -5.98
C TYR A 340 -12.26 21.91 -6.16
N LEU A 341 -12.33 21.06 -7.19
CA LEU A 341 -11.27 20.10 -7.52
C LEU A 341 -9.95 20.78 -7.90
N GLU A 342 -9.99 21.92 -8.59
CA GLU A 342 -8.78 22.68 -8.94
C GLU A 342 -8.19 23.46 -7.75
N LEU A 343 -9.04 23.94 -6.83
CA LEU A 343 -8.63 24.54 -5.56
C LEU A 343 -7.94 23.53 -4.65
N ASP A 344 -8.53 22.34 -4.44
CA ASP A 344 -7.94 21.26 -3.64
C ASP A 344 -6.61 20.78 -4.25
N TYR A 345 -6.55 20.61 -5.58
CA TYR A 345 -5.31 20.25 -6.27
C TYR A 345 -4.20 21.31 -6.08
N LYS A 346 -4.54 22.60 -6.17
CA LYS A 346 -3.59 23.69 -5.93
C LYS A 346 -3.10 23.69 -4.48
N PHE A 347 -4.02 23.66 -3.50
CA PHE A 347 -3.69 23.62 -2.08
C PHE A 347 -2.85 22.40 -1.69
N LEU A 348 -3.14 21.23 -2.28
CA LEU A 348 -2.36 20.00 -2.15
C LEU A 348 -0.93 20.18 -2.67
N MET A 349 -0.76 20.72 -3.87
CA MET A 349 0.57 20.95 -4.46
C MET A 349 1.38 21.99 -3.69
N ASP A 350 0.76 23.09 -3.27
CA ASP A 350 1.38 24.15 -2.46
C ASP A 350 1.77 23.62 -1.06
N THR A 351 0.90 22.81 -0.41
CA THR A 351 1.21 22.14 0.86
C THR A 351 2.42 21.21 0.75
N VAL A 352 2.55 20.45 -0.35
CA VAL A 352 3.67 19.54 -0.56
C VAL A 352 4.96 20.30 -0.88
N ALA A 353 4.89 21.36 -1.68
CA ALA A 353 6.03 22.22 -2.01
C ALA A 353 6.59 22.98 -0.80
N GLY A 354 5.73 23.44 0.11
CA GLY A 354 6.11 24.17 1.33
C GLY A 354 6.86 23.34 2.39
N SER A 355 7.03 22.03 2.21
CA SER A 355 7.59 21.11 3.23
C SER A 355 9.13 21.10 3.35
N SER A 356 9.80 22.20 2.99
CA SER A 356 11.21 22.47 3.29
C SER A 356 11.32 23.39 4.52
N PHE A 357 12.14 23.00 5.51
CA PHE A 357 12.20 23.68 6.82
C PHE A 357 12.64 25.15 6.72
N ARG A 358 11.76 26.09 7.10
CA ARG A 358 12.19 27.40 7.61
C ARG A 358 11.17 28.02 8.58
N ASN A 359 11.59 28.10 9.84
CA ASN A 359 11.17 28.99 10.92
C ASN A 359 9.67 29.34 11.08
N ILE A 360 9.10 28.84 12.18
CA ILE A 360 7.88 29.38 12.77
C ILE A 360 8.08 30.88 13.08
N LYS A 361 7.26 31.74 12.49
CA LYS A 361 6.79 32.97 13.13
C LYS A 361 5.28 33.07 12.96
N ILE A 362 4.62 33.29 14.09
CA ILE A 362 3.16 33.44 14.21
C ILE A 362 2.75 34.75 13.53
N PHE A 363 1.65 34.70 12.76
CA PHE A 363 0.85 35.89 12.46
C PHE A 363 -0.63 35.57 12.65
N VAL A 364 -1.22 36.18 13.68
CA VAL A 364 -2.67 36.19 13.94
C VAL A 364 -3.21 37.51 13.39
N PHE A 365 -4.06 37.44 12.35
CA PHE A 365 -4.92 38.51 11.82
C PHE A 365 -5.73 37.89 10.65
N LEU A 366 -7.03 38.15 10.42
CA LEU A 366 -8.05 38.85 11.21
C LEU A 366 -9.44 38.36 10.69
N ILE A 367 -10.33 37.84 11.54
CA ILE A 367 -11.75 37.64 11.17
C ILE A 367 -12.59 38.63 11.99
N LEU A 368 -12.99 39.74 11.36
CA LEU A 368 -13.85 40.76 11.98
C LEU A 368 -14.51 41.62 10.89
N PHE A 369 -15.38 40.99 10.08
CA PHE A 369 -16.29 41.67 9.16
C PHE A 369 -17.60 40.90 9.03
N PHE A 370 -18.41 40.97 10.10
CA PHE A 370 -19.88 40.88 10.05
C PHE A 370 -20.43 41.39 11.39
N VAL A 371 -20.91 42.64 11.38
CA VAL A 371 -21.84 43.37 12.27
C VAL A 371 -21.45 44.86 12.23
N ILE A 372 -21.94 45.55 11.19
CA ILE A 372 -22.79 46.75 11.29
C ILE A 372 -23.85 46.57 10.18
#